data_AF-A0A376FCF2-F1
#
_entry.id   AF-A0A376FCF2-F1
#
_cell.length_a   1.000
_cell.length_b   1.000
_cell.length_c   1.000
_cell.angle_alpha   90.00
_cell.angle_beta   90.00
_cell.angle_gamma   90.00
#
_symmetry.space_group_name_H-M   'P 1'
#
loop_
_entity.id
_entity.type
_entity.pdbx_description
1 polymer ?
#
loop_
_entity_poly.entity_id
_entity_poly.type
_entity_poly.pdbx_seq_one_letter_code
_entity_poly.pdbx_strand_id
1 'polypeptide(L)'
;MSNQTQQHEQQAGQAFSQDEFSALLNKEFRPKTDQARSAVENAVKTLAQQALENTVTFSNDTYRTIQNLIAGIDEQLSQQVNQIIHHEEFQKLESAWRGLSYLVNNTETDEMLKIRFMSISKQELGRTLKRFKGVGWDQSPIFKKIYEQEYGQFGGEPFGCIVGDYYFDHSPQDVELLGEMARIGSAAHCPFITGTAPGVMQMESWQELANPRDLTKIFQNTEYAAWRSLRESEDARYLGLVMPRFLSRLPYGIRTNPVDSFDFEEQTDGANHNSYSWANAAYAMAANINRSFKEYGWCTSIRGVESGGAVENLPCHTFPSDDGGVDMKCPTEIAISDRREAELAKNGFMPLFTAKTPTLPPSSARSRCRNRPSTMTRMPPPTRVWPLVCRTCSPAAVLRTT
;
A
#
# COMPACT_ATOMS: atom_id res chain seq x y z
N MET A 1 -4.24 87.10 -13.23
CA MET A 1 -3.92 85.80 -12.63
C MET A 1 -5.16 84.92 -12.68
N SER A 2 -5.37 84.20 -13.79
CA SER A 2 -6.43 83.17 -13.92
C SER A 2 -6.03 82.23 -15.06
N ASN A 3 -5.28 81.17 -14.79
CA ASN A 3 -5.06 80.06 -15.73
C ASN A 3 -4.41 78.85 -15.03
N GLN A 4 -5.11 78.24 -14.07
CA GLN A 4 -4.67 76.97 -13.46
C GLN A 4 -5.80 75.94 -13.25
N THR A 5 -6.97 76.10 -13.86
CA THR A 5 -8.13 75.23 -13.58
C THR A 5 -8.57 74.35 -14.75
N GLN A 6 -7.64 73.81 -15.55
CA GLN A 6 -7.98 72.94 -16.70
C GLN A 6 -7.07 71.73 -16.94
N GLN A 7 -6.36 71.20 -15.92
CA GLN A 7 -5.48 70.03 -16.11
C GLN A 7 -5.87 68.75 -15.35
N HIS A 8 -7.08 68.64 -14.79
CA HIS A 8 -7.42 67.48 -13.94
C HIS A 8 -8.57 66.57 -14.38
N GLU A 9 -9.10 66.69 -15.60
CA GLU A 9 -10.17 65.82 -16.07
C GLU A 9 -9.88 65.22 -17.44
N GLN A 10 -8.99 64.22 -17.48
CA GLN A 10 -8.90 63.26 -18.59
C GLN A 10 -8.08 62.02 -18.20
N GLN A 11 -8.60 61.25 -17.24
CA GLN A 11 -8.28 59.82 -17.10
C GLN A 11 -9.60 59.05 -16.98
N ALA A 12 -10.37 59.08 -18.07
CA ALA A 12 -11.47 58.15 -18.30
C ALA A 12 -10.89 56.92 -19.03
N GLY A 13 -11.23 55.73 -18.53
CA GLY A 13 -10.63 54.45 -18.91
C GLY A 13 -10.53 54.21 -20.41
N GLN A 14 -9.32 53.91 -20.89
CA GLN A 14 -9.10 53.32 -22.20
C GLN A 14 -9.60 51.88 -22.19
N ALA A 15 -10.74 51.64 -22.83
CA ALA A 15 -11.11 50.30 -23.25
C ALA A 15 -10.18 49.89 -24.40
N PHE A 16 -9.12 49.15 -24.11
CA PHE A 16 -8.27 48.55 -25.13
C PHE A 16 -9.10 47.60 -25.99
N SER A 17 -8.97 47.72 -27.32
CA SER A 17 -9.57 46.72 -28.22
C SER A 17 -8.83 45.38 -28.06
N GLN A 18 -9.56 44.28 -28.26
CA GLN A 18 -9.04 42.92 -28.03
C GLN A 18 -7.79 42.61 -28.89
N ASP A 19 -7.69 43.24 -30.06
CA ASP A 19 -6.55 43.15 -30.97
C ASP A 19 -5.32 43.94 -30.48
N GLU A 20 -5.52 45.11 -29.86
CA GLU A 20 -4.45 45.95 -29.31
C GLU A 20 -3.79 45.31 -28.09
N PHE A 21 -4.61 44.69 -27.24
CA PHE A 21 -4.14 43.91 -26.09
C PHE A 21 -3.31 42.70 -26.52
N SER A 22 -3.77 41.99 -27.55
CA SER A 22 -3.05 40.84 -28.13
C SER A 22 -1.72 41.29 -28.78
N ALA A 23 -1.68 42.47 -29.40
CA ALA A 23 -0.46 43.04 -29.97
C ALA A 23 0.59 43.40 -28.90
N LEU A 24 0.15 43.94 -27.75
CA LEU A 24 1.04 44.24 -26.62
C LEU A 24 1.62 42.98 -25.98
N LEU A 25 0.81 41.92 -25.80
CA LEU A 25 1.27 40.64 -25.25
C LEU A 25 2.34 39.97 -26.13
N ASN A 26 2.18 40.03 -27.45
CA ASN A 26 3.19 39.49 -28.36
C ASN A 26 4.52 40.25 -28.32
N LYS A 27 4.46 41.57 -28.06
CA LYS A 27 5.64 42.42 -28.00
C LYS A 27 6.51 42.14 -26.76
N GLU A 28 5.86 41.90 -25.62
CA GLU A 28 6.55 41.67 -24.33
C GLU A 28 7.00 40.22 -24.14
N PHE A 29 6.15 39.22 -24.46
CA PHE A 29 6.47 37.80 -24.17
C PHE A 29 7.15 37.05 -25.33
N ARG A 30 7.06 37.58 -26.57
CA ARG A 30 7.65 36.98 -27.79
C ARG A 30 7.44 35.45 -27.91
N PRO A 31 6.20 34.94 -27.85
CA PRO A 31 5.93 33.51 -27.97
C PRO A 31 6.38 32.98 -29.34
N LYS A 32 7.08 31.85 -29.37
CA LYS A 32 7.62 31.24 -30.60
C LYS A 32 6.62 30.30 -31.31
N THR A 33 5.54 29.93 -30.62
CA THR A 33 4.54 28.95 -31.07
C THR A 33 3.13 29.47 -30.80
N ASP A 34 2.17 29.12 -31.67
CA ASP A 34 0.78 29.57 -31.53
C ASP A 34 0.12 29.06 -30.24
N GLN A 35 0.51 27.87 -29.76
CA GLN A 35 0.07 27.34 -28.46
C GLN A 35 0.58 28.17 -27.28
N ALA A 36 1.82 28.66 -27.33
CA ALA A 36 2.36 29.51 -26.27
C ALA A 36 1.66 30.88 -26.26
N ARG A 37 1.32 31.41 -27.45
CA ARG A 37 0.58 32.67 -27.56
C ARG A 37 -0.82 32.56 -26.95
N SER A 38 -1.57 31.49 -27.26
CA SER A 38 -2.90 31.29 -26.69
C SER A 38 -2.87 31.04 -25.18
N ALA A 39 -1.85 30.33 -24.68
CA ALA A 39 -1.66 30.12 -23.24
C ALA A 39 -1.41 31.44 -22.49
N VAL A 40 -0.58 32.33 -23.05
CA VAL A 40 -0.31 33.66 -22.46
C VAL A 40 -1.58 34.53 -22.49
N GLU A 41 -2.28 34.59 -23.63
CA GLU A 41 -3.54 35.36 -23.74
C GLU A 41 -4.59 34.89 -22.71
N ASN A 42 -4.73 33.56 -22.54
CA ASN A 42 -5.62 32.99 -21.52
C ASN A 42 -5.17 33.33 -20.10
N ALA A 43 -3.88 33.18 -19.78
CA ALA A 43 -3.35 33.45 -18.45
C ALA A 43 -3.59 34.90 -18.00
N VAL A 44 -3.33 35.87 -18.89
CA VAL A 44 -3.53 37.29 -18.56
C VAL A 44 -5.02 37.62 -18.44
N LYS A 45 -5.88 37.02 -19.27
CA LYS A 45 -7.33 37.18 -19.16
C LYS A 45 -7.86 36.66 -17.82
N THR A 46 -7.41 35.49 -17.38
CA THR A 46 -7.81 34.91 -16.08
C THR A 46 -7.33 35.78 -14.90
N LEU A 47 -6.09 36.28 -14.97
CA LEU A 47 -5.55 37.21 -13.97
C LEU A 47 -6.34 38.52 -13.92
N ALA A 48 -6.68 39.10 -15.08
CA ALA A 48 -7.46 40.32 -15.18
C ALA A 48 -8.87 40.14 -14.61
N GLN A 49 -9.51 39.01 -14.87
CA GLN A 49 -10.83 38.69 -14.31
C GLN A 49 -10.77 38.55 -12.78
N GLN A 50 -9.79 37.81 -12.27
CA GLN A 50 -9.61 37.63 -10.82
C GLN A 50 -9.24 38.95 -10.11
N ALA A 51 -8.45 39.81 -10.76
CA ALA A 51 -8.14 41.15 -10.26
C ALA A 51 -9.36 42.09 -10.22
N LEU A 52 -10.35 41.86 -11.09
CA LEU A 52 -11.59 42.63 -11.14
C LEU A 52 -12.62 42.15 -10.11
N GLU A 53 -12.72 40.82 -9.94
CA GLU A 53 -13.67 40.17 -9.02
C GLU A 53 -13.21 40.24 -7.56
N ASN A 54 -11.93 39.97 -7.30
CA ASN A 54 -11.35 40.08 -5.98
C ASN A 54 -10.64 41.42 -5.86
N THR A 55 -11.05 42.24 -4.88
CA THR A 55 -10.38 43.51 -4.52
C THR A 55 -9.02 43.23 -3.86
N VAL A 56 -8.15 42.49 -4.53
CA VAL A 56 -6.82 42.14 -4.04
C VAL A 56 -6.03 43.45 -3.94
N THR A 57 -5.68 43.83 -2.73
CA THR A 57 -4.75 44.95 -2.50
C THR A 57 -3.40 44.54 -3.04
N PHE A 58 -3.14 44.86 -4.31
CA PHE A 58 -1.84 44.65 -4.93
C PHE A 58 -0.79 45.39 -4.10
N SER A 59 0.11 44.63 -3.50
CA SER A 59 1.36 45.21 -2.99
C SER A 59 2.17 45.74 -4.17
N ASN A 60 3.12 46.65 -3.94
CA ASN A 60 4.01 47.17 -4.99
C ASN A 60 4.82 46.08 -5.74
N ASP A 61 4.77 44.82 -5.29
CA ASP A 61 5.41 43.67 -5.90
C ASP A 61 4.36 42.70 -6.50
N THR A 62 4.11 42.85 -7.80
CA THR A 62 3.18 42.00 -8.57
C THR A 62 3.60 40.53 -8.55
N TYR A 63 4.91 40.26 -8.49
CA TYR A 63 5.44 38.89 -8.50
C TYR A 63 5.02 38.13 -7.22
N ARG A 64 5.16 38.76 -6.05
CA ARG A 64 4.68 38.19 -4.78
C ARG A 64 3.17 37.97 -4.77
N THR A 65 2.41 38.87 -5.40
CA THR A 65 0.95 38.74 -5.48
C THR A 65 0.58 37.51 -6.31
N ILE A 66 1.26 37.27 -7.44
CA ILE A 66 1.05 36.07 -8.27
C ILE A 66 1.45 34.81 -7.51
N GLN A 67 2.57 34.81 -6.79
CA GLN A 67 2.98 33.66 -5.97
C GLN A 67 1.96 33.33 -4.88
N ASN A 68 1.40 34.32 -4.21
CA ASN A 68 0.36 34.11 -3.21
C ASN A 68 -0.95 33.56 -3.82
N LEU A 69 -1.31 33.99 -5.03
CA LEU A 69 -2.46 33.44 -5.74
C LEU A 69 -2.25 31.97 -6.12
N ILE A 70 -1.05 31.62 -6.61
CA ILE A 70 -0.68 30.23 -6.91
C ILE A 70 -0.74 29.39 -5.64
N ALA A 71 -0.15 29.87 -4.53
CA ALA A 71 -0.19 29.17 -3.25
C ALA A 71 -1.63 28.94 -2.74
N GLY A 72 -2.53 29.91 -2.93
CA GLY A 72 -3.95 29.74 -2.58
C GLY A 72 -4.67 28.71 -3.46
N ILE A 73 -4.32 28.61 -4.74
CA ILE A 73 -4.83 27.57 -5.63
C ILE A 73 -4.29 26.19 -5.21
N ASP A 74 -2.99 26.10 -4.92
CA ASP A 74 -2.34 24.86 -4.51
C ASP A 74 -2.89 24.35 -3.17
N GLU A 75 -3.25 25.25 -2.25
CA GLU A 75 -3.94 24.90 -1.00
C GLU A 75 -5.32 24.30 -1.28
N GLN A 76 -6.12 24.92 -2.14
CA GLN A 76 -7.45 24.41 -2.51
C GLN A 76 -7.37 23.06 -3.24
N LEU A 77 -6.42 22.92 -4.17
CA LEU A 77 -6.16 21.65 -4.85
C LEU A 77 -5.71 20.58 -3.86
N SER A 78 -4.82 20.91 -2.92
CA SER A 78 -4.34 19.98 -1.91
C SER A 78 -5.48 19.49 -1.02
N GLN A 79 -6.36 20.38 -0.55
CA GLN A 79 -7.54 20.00 0.22
C GLN A 79 -8.46 19.05 -0.55
N GLN A 80 -8.74 19.35 -1.83
CA GLN A 80 -9.62 18.53 -2.65
C GLN A 80 -8.99 17.17 -2.98
N VAL A 81 -7.70 17.14 -3.32
CA VAL A 81 -6.98 15.90 -3.64
C VAL A 81 -6.88 15.02 -2.40
N ASN A 82 -6.61 15.57 -1.22
CA ASN A 82 -6.62 14.83 0.04
C ASN A 82 -7.94 14.07 0.26
N GLN A 83 -9.09 14.72 0.02
CA GLN A 83 -10.39 14.06 0.13
C GLN A 83 -10.56 12.91 -0.89
N ILE A 84 -10.04 13.07 -2.10
CA ILE A 84 -10.12 12.03 -3.14
C ILE A 84 -9.25 10.83 -2.79
N ILE A 85 -7.99 11.07 -2.40
CA ILE A 85 -7.02 9.99 -2.15
C ILE A 85 -7.27 9.27 -0.82
N HIS A 86 -7.89 9.94 0.16
CA HIS A 86 -8.24 9.33 1.45
C HIS A 86 -9.62 8.67 1.44
N HIS A 87 -10.35 8.71 0.32
CA HIS A 87 -11.60 7.98 0.18
C HIS A 87 -11.36 6.45 0.22
N GLU A 88 -12.19 5.71 0.98
CA GLU A 88 -12.01 4.29 1.25
C GLU A 88 -11.89 3.45 -0.04
N GLU A 89 -12.72 3.71 -1.05
CA GLU A 89 -12.68 2.99 -2.32
C GLU A 89 -11.38 3.24 -3.08
N PHE A 90 -10.86 4.47 -3.05
CA PHE A 90 -9.61 4.82 -3.70
C PHE A 90 -8.44 4.15 -2.97
N GLN A 91 -8.39 4.25 -1.65
CA GLN A 91 -7.35 3.61 -0.84
C GLN A 91 -7.34 2.09 -0.99
N LYS A 92 -8.50 1.45 -1.10
CA LYS A 92 -8.59 0.00 -1.32
C LYS A 92 -8.04 -0.38 -2.70
N LEU A 93 -8.34 0.40 -3.73
CA LEU A 93 -7.78 0.18 -5.06
C LEU A 93 -6.27 0.46 -5.09
N GLU A 94 -5.85 1.57 -4.50
CA GLU A 94 -4.45 1.98 -4.41
C GLU A 94 -3.61 0.92 -3.66
N SER A 95 -4.07 0.47 -2.50
CA SER A 95 -3.37 -0.53 -1.68
C SER A 95 -3.19 -1.86 -2.40
N ALA A 96 -4.20 -2.33 -3.13
CA ALA A 96 -4.13 -3.56 -3.92
C ALA A 96 -3.11 -3.44 -5.08
N TRP A 97 -3.20 -2.36 -5.87
CA TRP A 97 -2.29 -2.16 -7.00
C TRP A 97 -0.87 -1.82 -6.57
N ARG A 98 -0.69 -1.03 -5.51
CA ARG A 98 0.64 -0.76 -4.96
C ARG A 98 1.24 -1.99 -4.30
N GLY A 99 0.44 -2.82 -3.63
CA GLY A 99 0.87 -4.10 -3.11
C GLY A 99 1.35 -5.05 -4.21
N LEU A 100 0.60 -5.13 -5.32
CA LEU A 100 1.02 -5.88 -6.50
C LEU A 100 2.29 -5.30 -7.14
N SER A 101 2.37 -3.97 -7.28
CA SER A 101 3.55 -3.28 -7.80
C SER A 101 4.78 -3.54 -6.93
N TYR A 102 4.61 -3.54 -5.60
CA TYR A 102 5.66 -3.93 -4.66
C TYR A 102 6.12 -5.37 -4.91
N LEU A 103 5.20 -6.33 -5.04
CA LEU A 103 5.56 -7.72 -5.32
C LEU A 103 6.33 -7.86 -6.64
N VAL A 104 5.89 -7.20 -7.71
CA VAL A 104 6.52 -7.27 -9.03
C VAL A 104 7.91 -6.61 -9.01
N ASN A 105 8.03 -5.41 -8.45
CA ASN A 105 9.29 -4.67 -8.43
C ASN A 105 10.34 -5.30 -7.51
N ASN A 106 9.91 -5.98 -6.45
CA ASN A 106 10.80 -6.65 -5.50
C ASN A 106 11.07 -8.13 -5.85
N THR A 107 10.61 -8.60 -7.02
CA THR A 107 10.82 -9.96 -7.50
C THR A 107 11.65 -9.95 -8.78
N GLU A 108 12.75 -10.69 -8.77
CA GLU A 108 13.55 -10.94 -9.98
C GLU A 108 12.90 -12.04 -10.82
N THR A 109 11.98 -11.66 -11.71
CA THR A 109 11.29 -12.58 -12.63
C THR A 109 12.24 -13.07 -13.73
N ASP A 110 12.22 -14.37 -14.00
CA ASP A 110 12.95 -15.03 -15.09
C ASP A 110 12.13 -16.18 -15.69
N GLU A 111 12.75 -17.11 -16.43
CA GLU A 111 12.05 -18.29 -16.97
C GLU A 111 11.49 -19.20 -15.87
N MET A 112 12.13 -19.24 -14.70
CA MET A 112 11.78 -20.10 -13.56
C MET A 112 10.75 -19.44 -12.63
N LEU A 113 10.76 -18.11 -12.52
CA LEU A 113 9.92 -17.35 -11.61
C LEU A 113 8.93 -16.47 -12.36
N LYS A 114 7.67 -16.90 -12.34
CA LYS A 114 6.55 -16.23 -13.00
C LYS A 114 5.50 -15.80 -11.99
N ILE A 115 4.98 -14.60 -12.16
CA ILE A 115 3.85 -14.08 -11.37
C ILE A 115 2.63 -14.07 -12.29
N ARG A 116 1.59 -14.85 -11.95
CA ARG A 116 0.31 -14.83 -12.66
C ARG A 116 -0.72 -14.09 -11.81
N PHE A 117 -1.43 -13.15 -12.44
CA PHE A 117 -2.44 -12.32 -11.78
C PHE A 117 -3.84 -12.73 -12.20
N MET A 118 -4.76 -12.79 -11.24
CA MET A 118 -6.19 -13.02 -11.47
C MET A 118 -7.00 -12.03 -10.64
N SER A 119 -7.72 -11.14 -11.30
CA SER A 119 -8.63 -10.21 -10.64
C SER A 119 -9.91 -10.94 -10.23
N ILE A 120 -10.15 -11.07 -8.93
CA ILE A 120 -11.41 -11.59 -8.39
C ILE A 120 -11.71 -10.91 -7.05
N SER A 121 -12.95 -10.49 -6.85
CA SER A 121 -13.35 -9.89 -5.57
C SER A 121 -13.56 -10.98 -4.50
N LYS A 122 -13.33 -10.64 -3.22
CA LYS A 122 -13.57 -11.58 -2.10
C LYS A 122 -15.00 -12.15 -2.10
N GLN A 123 -15.99 -11.29 -2.41
CA GLN A 123 -17.40 -11.67 -2.47
C GLN A 123 -17.69 -12.64 -3.61
N GLU A 124 -17.08 -12.42 -4.78
CA GLU A 124 -17.24 -13.29 -5.94
C GLU A 124 -16.54 -14.63 -5.75
N LEU A 125 -15.35 -14.62 -5.13
CA LEU A 125 -14.64 -15.83 -4.73
C LEU A 125 -15.50 -16.66 -3.76
N GLY A 126 -16.04 -16.02 -2.72
CA GLY A 126 -16.94 -16.66 -1.75
C GLY A 126 -18.21 -17.23 -2.39
N ARG A 127 -18.87 -16.47 -3.28
CA ARG A 127 -20.05 -16.94 -4.02
C ARG A 127 -19.72 -18.13 -4.92
N THR A 128 -18.58 -18.09 -5.59
CA THR A 128 -18.14 -19.15 -6.50
C THR A 128 -17.87 -20.43 -5.71
N LEU A 129 -17.05 -20.38 -4.67
CA LEU A 129 -16.71 -21.57 -3.88
C LEU A 129 -17.93 -22.15 -3.14
N LYS A 130 -18.84 -21.30 -2.67
CA LYS A 130 -20.08 -21.75 -2.01
C LYS A 130 -21.00 -22.55 -2.94
N ARG A 131 -21.02 -22.24 -4.24
CA ARG A 131 -21.84 -22.99 -5.24
C ARG A 131 -21.34 -24.42 -5.46
N PHE A 132 -20.03 -24.64 -5.30
CA PHE A 132 -19.37 -25.91 -5.57
C PHE A 132 -18.99 -26.66 -4.28
N LYS A 133 -19.55 -26.29 -3.14
CA LYS A 133 -19.22 -26.89 -1.85
C LYS A 133 -19.58 -28.39 -1.78
N GLY A 134 -18.78 -29.16 -1.05
CA GLY A 134 -19.08 -30.57 -0.77
C GLY A 134 -18.46 -31.48 -1.81
N VAL A 135 -19.26 -32.28 -2.51
CA VAL A 135 -18.75 -33.29 -3.46
C VAL A 135 -18.19 -32.67 -4.75
N GLY A 136 -18.69 -31.49 -5.15
CA GLY A 136 -18.31 -30.83 -6.41
C GLY A 136 -17.22 -29.77 -6.31
N TRP A 137 -16.41 -29.77 -5.25
CA TRP A 137 -15.41 -28.72 -5.00
C TRP A 137 -14.29 -28.70 -6.07
N ASP A 138 -14.00 -29.88 -6.62
CA ASP A 138 -13.11 -30.14 -7.75
C ASP A 138 -13.61 -29.54 -9.07
N GLN A 139 -14.90 -29.28 -9.21
CA GLN A 139 -15.47 -28.67 -10.40
C GLN A 139 -15.46 -27.14 -10.37
N SER A 140 -15.01 -26.54 -9.25
CA SER A 140 -15.00 -25.09 -9.09
C SER A 140 -14.07 -24.41 -10.12
N PRO A 141 -14.46 -23.26 -10.70
CA PRO A 141 -13.61 -22.53 -11.66
C PRO A 141 -12.21 -22.20 -11.13
N ILE A 142 -12.09 -22.01 -9.81
CA ILE A 142 -10.84 -21.73 -9.11
C ILE A 142 -9.97 -22.98 -9.06
N PHE A 143 -10.54 -24.13 -8.69
CA PHE A 143 -9.82 -25.40 -8.73
C PHE A 143 -9.35 -25.75 -10.13
N LYS A 144 -10.19 -25.59 -11.16
CA LYS A 144 -9.79 -25.86 -12.55
C LYS A 144 -8.60 -25.02 -13.00
N LYS A 145 -8.57 -23.74 -12.64
CA LYS A 145 -7.45 -22.83 -12.98
C LYS A 145 -6.17 -23.19 -12.24
N ILE A 146 -6.25 -23.56 -10.96
CA ILE A 146 -5.07 -23.82 -10.13
C ILE A 146 -4.54 -25.24 -10.35
N TYR A 147 -5.44 -26.23 -10.35
CA TYR A 147 -5.11 -27.64 -10.42
C TYR A 147 -5.15 -28.16 -11.86
N GLU A 148 -6.32 -28.18 -12.52
CA GLU A 148 -6.48 -28.86 -13.82
C GLU A 148 -5.64 -28.25 -14.94
N GLN A 149 -5.58 -26.92 -15.05
CA GLN A 149 -4.88 -26.22 -16.13
C GLN A 149 -3.36 -26.28 -16.02
N GLU A 150 -2.83 -26.44 -14.82
CA GLU A 150 -1.39 -26.39 -14.56
C GLU A 150 -0.87 -27.68 -13.93
N TYR A 151 -1.23 -27.94 -12.67
CA TYR A 151 -0.69 -29.08 -11.91
C TYR A 151 -1.10 -30.45 -12.50
N GLY A 152 -2.35 -30.59 -12.94
CA GLY A 152 -2.91 -31.80 -13.53
C GLY A 152 -2.64 -31.95 -15.04
N GLN A 153 -2.14 -30.90 -15.69
CA GLN A 153 -1.90 -30.87 -17.13
C GLN A 153 -0.48 -31.35 -17.45
N PHE A 154 -0.36 -32.26 -18.42
CA PHE A 154 0.97 -32.69 -18.89
C PHE A 154 1.71 -31.50 -19.54
N GLY A 155 2.88 -31.17 -18.99
CA GLY A 155 3.69 -30.02 -19.42
C GLY A 155 3.21 -28.67 -18.88
N GLY A 156 2.31 -28.65 -17.89
CA GLY A 156 1.89 -27.42 -17.19
C GLY A 156 2.93 -26.94 -16.17
N GLU A 157 2.73 -25.72 -15.65
CA GLU A 157 3.62 -25.08 -14.70
C GLU A 157 2.94 -24.98 -13.32
N PRO A 158 3.23 -25.89 -12.38
CA PRO A 158 2.52 -25.93 -11.11
C PRO A 158 2.75 -24.64 -10.30
N PHE A 159 1.70 -24.12 -9.69
CA PHE A 159 1.78 -22.94 -8.83
C PHE A 159 2.51 -23.24 -7.53
N GLY A 160 3.56 -22.47 -7.22
CA GLY A 160 4.32 -22.63 -5.98
C GLY A 160 3.66 -22.01 -4.75
N CYS A 161 2.96 -20.88 -4.91
CA CYS A 161 2.24 -20.19 -3.82
C CYS A 161 1.06 -19.40 -4.41
N ILE A 162 -0.07 -19.35 -3.70
CA ILE A 162 -1.18 -18.46 -4.02
C ILE A 162 -1.18 -17.32 -3.01
N VAL A 163 -1.28 -16.09 -3.50
CA VAL A 163 -1.36 -14.89 -2.66
C VAL A 163 -2.74 -14.28 -2.81
N GLY A 164 -3.50 -14.26 -1.72
CA GLY A 164 -4.81 -13.62 -1.66
C GLY A 164 -4.71 -12.23 -1.05
N ASP A 165 -4.95 -11.19 -1.84
CA ASP A 165 -5.09 -9.82 -1.33
C ASP A 165 -6.45 -9.59 -0.69
N TYR A 166 -6.69 -10.30 0.40
CA TYR A 166 -7.89 -10.20 1.21
C TYR A 166 -7.50 -10.04 2.67
N TYR A 167 -8.47 -9.57 3.46
CA TYR A 167 -8.40 -9.54 4.91
C TYR A 167 -9.49 -10.47 5.43
N PHE A 168 -9.09 -11.51 6.14
CA PHE A 168 -10.00 -12.50 6.72
C PHE A 168 -10.26 -12.23 8.20
N ASP A 169 -11.51 -12.38 8.62
CA ASP A 169 -11.96 -12.32 10.00
C ASP A 169 -12.35 -13.71 10.56
N HIS A 170 -12.91 -13.73 11.77
CA HIS A 170 -13.43 -14.96 12.39
C HIS A 170 -14.89 -15.26 12.02
N SER A 171 -15.48 -14.50 11.08
CA SER A 171 -16.87 -14.67 10.67
C SER A 171 -17.07 -16.04 10.01
N PRO A 172 -18.27 -16.63 10.10
CA PRO A 172 -18.54 -17.92 9.48
C PRO A 172 -18.30 -17.95 7.97
N GLN A 173 -18.51 -16.83 7.28
CA GLN A 173 -18.31 -16.72 5.83
C GLN A 173 -16.83 -16.79 5.45
N ASP A 174 -15.99 -16.09 6.21
CA ASP A 174 -14.55 -16.07 6.00
C ASP A 174 -13.90 -17.40 6.38
N VAL A 175 -14.34 -18.01 7.47
CA VAL A 175 -13.88 -19.35 7.88
C VAL A 175 -14.25 -20.41 6.83
N GLU A 176 -15.46 -20.34 6.26
CA GLU A 176 -15.87 -21.21 5.17
C GLU A 176 -14.99 -21.01 3.93
N LEU A 177 -14.75 -19.75 3.55
CA LEU A 177 -13.91 -19.40 2.40
C LEU A 177 -12.46 -19.89 2.59
N LEU A 178 -11.88 -19.67 3.77
CA LEU A 178 -10.55 -20.19 4.13
C LEU A 178 -10.53 -21.72 4.08
N GLY A 179 -11.57 -22.39 4.59
CA GLY A 179 -11.68 -23.85 4.54
C GLY A 179 -11.66 -24.41 3.12
N GLU A 180 -12.39 -23.81 2.19
CA GLU A 180 -12.39 -24.25 0.78
C GLU A 180 -11.06 -23.92 0.08
N MET A 181 -10.46 -22.75 0.35
CA MET A 181 -9.12 -22.43 -0.16
C MET A 181 -8.04 -23.36 0.40
N ALA A 182 -8.18 -23.81 1.64
CA ALA A 182 -7.28 -24.80 2.25
C ALA A 182 -7.31 -26.13 1.51
N ARG A 183 -8.51 -26.61 1.14
CA ARG A 183 -8.70 -27.84 0.37
C ARG A 183 -8.11 -27.73 -1.03
N ILE A 184 -8.31 -26.60 -1.70
CA ILE A 184 -7.71 -26.35 -3.02
C ILE A 184 -6.18 -26.32 -2.90
N GLY A 185 -5.65 -25.62 -1.88
CA GLY A 185 -4.22 -25.54 -1.60
C GLY A 185 -3.61 -26.90 -1.25
N SER A 186 -4.33 -27.74 -0.51
CA SER A 186 -3.87 -29.07 -0.14
C SER A 186 -3.83 -30.04 -1.31
N ALA A 187 -4.80 -29.95 -2.22
CA ALA A 187 -4.84 -30.74 -3.44
C ALA A 187 -3.76 -30.32 -4.45
N ALA A 188 -3.56 -29.01 -4.64
CA ALA A 188 -2.56 -28.47 -5.57
C ALA A 188 -1.14 -28.35 -4.97
N HIS A 189 -0.94 -28.75 -3.71
CA HIS A 189 0.29 -28.54 -2.94
C HIS A 189 0.77 -27.08 -2.95
N CYS A 190 -0.17 -26.14 -2.95
CA CYS A 190 0.10 -24.72 -3.09
C CYS A 190 -0.42 -23.96 -1.86
N PRO A 191 0.47 -23.44 -0.98
CA PRO A 191 0.04 -22.67 0.17
C PRO A 191 -0.65 -21.36 -0.26
N PHE A 192 -1.77 -21.06 0.38
CA PHE A 192 -2.54 -19.84 0.24
C PHE A 192 -2.14 -18.83 1.33
N ILE A 193 -1.48 -17.74 0.94
CA ILE A 193 -1.02 -16.69 1.86
C ILE A 193 -1.91 -15.46 1.71
N THR A 194 -2.42 -14.94 2.82
CA THR A 194 -3.37 -13.83 2.81
C THR A 194 -3.27 -12.96 4.06
N GLY A 195 -3.93 -11.81 4.04
CA GLY A 195 -3.95 -10.86 5.15
C GLY A 195 -5.01 -11.20 6.19
N THR A 196 -4.75 -10.79 7.43
CA THR A 196 -5.70 -10.92 8.55
C THR A 196 -6.37 -9.58 8.79
N ALA A 197 -7.69 -9.57 9.05
CA ALA A 197 -8.41 -8.39 9.50
C ALA A 197 -8.25 -8.21 11.03
N PRO A 198 -8.24 -6.96 11.56
CA PRO A 198 -8.20 -6.72 13.00
C PRO A 198 -9.41 -7.32 13.73
N GLY A 199 -10.54 -7.51 13.03
CA GLY A 199 -11.73 -8.18 13.53
C GLY A 199 -11.51 -9.63 13.97
N VAL A 200 -10.43 -10.32 13.52
CA VAL A 200 -10.06 -11.64 14.08
C VAL A 200 -9.76 -11.57 15.57
N MET A 201 -9.33 -10.43 16.10
CA MET A 201 -9.00 -10.26 17.51
C MET A 201 -10.07 -9.47 18.28
N GLN A 202 -11.27 -9.29 17.69
CA GLN A 202 -12.31 -8.37 18.21
C GLN A 202 -11.82 -6.93 18.37
N MET A 203 -10.96 -6.47 17.46
CA MET A 203 -10.42 -5.10 17.42
C MET A 203 -10.94 -4.36 16.19
N GLU A 204 -11.10 -3.05 16.30
CA GLU A 204 -11.40 -2.19 15.15
C GLU A 204 -10.13 -1.85 14.38
N SER A 205 -9.00 -1.70 15.09
CA SER A 205 -7.70 -1.35 14.51
C SER A 205 -6.57 -2.21 15.07
N TRP A 206 -5.53 -2.44 14.27
CA TRP A 206 -4.32 -3.11 14.72
C TRP A 206 -3.54 -2.33 15.78
N GLN A 207 -3.82 -1.03 15.98
CA GLN A 207 -3.25 -0.22 17.05
C GLN A 207 -3.57 -0.78 18.45
N GLU A 208 -4.73 -1.42 18.61
CA GLU A 208 -5.22 -1.92 19.90
C GLU A 208 -4.56 -3.24 20.31
N LEU A 209 -3.71 -3.81 19.46
CA LEU A 209 -3.06 -5.11 19.69
C LEU A 209 -2.19 -5.13 20.97
N ALA A 210 -1.76 -3.96 21.44
CA ALA A 210 -1.04 -3.84 22.71
C ALA A 210 -1.94 -4.02 23.95
N ASN A 211 -3.25 -3.76 23.84
CA ASN A 211 -4.17 -3.63 24.98
C ASN A 211 -4.50 -4.98 25.68
N PRO A 212 -4.87 -6.07 24.98
CA PRO A 212 -5.37 -7.27 25.66
C PRO A 212 -4.25 -8.05 26.34
N ARG A 213 -4.31 -8.29 27.65
CA ARG A 213 -3.22 -8.96 28.39
C ARG A 213 -2.81 -10.34 27.85
N ASP A 214 -3.73 -11.08 27.24
CA ASP A 214 -3.51 -12.43 26.70
C ASP A 214 -4.38 -12.64 25.44
N LEU A 215 -3.73 -12.81 24.29
CA LEU A 215 -4.42 -13.02 23.01
C LEU A 215 -5.01 -14.43 22.89
N THR A 216 -4.44 -15.42 23.56
CA THR A 216 -4.90 -16.82 23.45
C THR A 216 -6.30 -16.99 24.05
N LYS A 217 -6.67 -16.19 25.05
CA LYS A 217 -8.01 -16.22 25.66
C LYS A 217 -9.12 -15.78 24.70
N ILE A 218 -8.83 -14.88 23.77
CA ILE A 218 -9.81 -14.39 22.78
C ILE A 218 -10.34 -15.57 21.95
N PHE A 219 -9.44 -16.42 21.48
CA PHE A 219 -9.77 -17.60 20.67
C PHE A 219 -10.46 -18.74 21.42
N GLN A 220 -10.56 -18.66 22.75
CA GLN A 220 -11.27 -19.67 23.56
C GLN A 220 -12.78 -19.41 23.61
N ASN A 221 -13.23 -18.20 23.22
CA ASN A 221 -14.63 -17.86 23.18
C ASN A 221 -15.42 -18.77 22.22
N THR A 222 -16.73 -18.90 22.44
CA THR A 222 -17.64 -19.72 21.63
C THR A 222 -17.79 -19.19 20.20
N GLU A 223 -17.62 -17.88 19.99
CA GLU A 223 -17.65 -17.26 18.65
C GLU A 223 -16.58 -17.84 17.71
N TYR A 224 -15.44 -18.25 18.26
CA TYR A 224 -14.33 -18.84 17.52
C TYR A 224 -14.43 -20.36 17.36
N ALA A 225 -15.59 -20.96 17.62
CA ALA A 225 -15.77 -22.41 17.45
C ALA A 225 -15.42 -22.86 16.02
N ALA A 226 -15.93 -22.16 15.01
CA ALA A 226 -15.63 -22.46 13.61
C ALA A 226 -14.14 -22.23 13.27
N TRP A 227 -13.54 -21.16 13.79
CA TRP A 227 -12.11 -20.86 13.63
C TRP A 227 -11.22 -21.96 14.23
N ARG A 228 -11.56 -22.46 15.41
CA ARG A 228 -10.85 -23.58 16.05
C ARG A 228 -10.98 -24.86 15.24
N SER A 229 -12.18 -25.19 14.76
CA SER A 229 -12.40 -26.35 13.88
C SER A 229 -11.59 -26.23 12.58
N LEU A 230 -11.49 -25.03 11.99
CA LEU A 230 -10.63 -24.80 10.83
C LEU A 230 -9.17 -25.08 11.17
N ARG A 231 -8.66 -24.56 12.30
CA ARG A 231 -7.28 -24.79 12.74
C ARG A 231 -6.97 -26.26 13.06
N GLU A 232 -7.96 -27.03 13.50
CA GLU A 232 -7.81 -28.46 13.77
C GLU A 232 -7.81 -29.30 12.48
N SER A 233 -8.26 -28.75 11.35
CA SER A 233 -8.26 -29.41 10.04
C SER A 233 -6.83 -29.66 9.53
N GLU A 234 -6.62 -30.80 8.88
CA GLU A 234 -5.33 -31.14 8.28
C GLU A 234 -4.97 -30.21 7.10
N ASP A 235 -5.98 -29.75 6.36
CA ASP A 235 -5.80 -28.85 5.21
C ASP A 235 -5.29 -27.46 5.63
N ALA A 236 -5.51 -27.06 6.88
CA ALA A 236 -5.12 -25.74 7.38
C ALA A 236 -3.61 -25.48 7.33
N ARG A 237 -2.78 -26.54 7.21
CA ARG A 237 -1.31 -26.40 7.03
C ARG A 237 -0.91 -25.57 5.80
N TYR A 238 -1.81 -25.41 4.83
CA TYR A 238 -1.58 -24.66 3.60
C TYR A 238 -2.06 -23.19 3.68
N LEU A 239 -2.53 -22.66 4.81
CA LEU A 239 -3.33 -21.41 4.86
C LEU A 239 -2.65 -20.10 5.33
N GLY A 240 -1.43 -19.73 4.96
CA GLY A 240 -0.69 -18.64 5.63
C GLY A 240 -1.43 -17.30 5.92
N LEU A 241 -1.67 -16.95 7.20
CA LEU A 241 -2.27 -15.67 7.60
C LEU A 241 -1.22 -14.66 8.08
N VAL A 242 -1.02 -13.57 7.33
CA VAL A 242 -0.04 -12.52 7.62
C VAL A 242 -0.74 -11.31 8.26
N MET A 243 -0.07 -10.68 9.23
CA MET A 243 -0.51 -9.46 9.90
C MET A 243 0.69 -8.71 10.45
N PRO A 244 0.65 -7.39 10.72
CA PRO A 244 -0.33 -6.40 10.26
C PRO A 244 0.02 -5.90 8.84
N ARG A 245 -0.68 -4.88 8.33
CA ARG A 245 -0.33 -4.26 7.04
C ARG A 245 0.98 -3.45 7.15
N PHE A 246 1.62 -3.24 6.01
CA PHE A 246 2.83 -2.41 5.91
C PHE A 246 2.61 -1.18 5.04
N LEU A 247 3.40 -0.14 5.25
CA LEU A 247 3.26 1.13 4.56
C LEU A 247 3.71 0.98 3.10
N SER A 248 2.81 1.28 2.16
CA SER A 248 3.07 1.08 0.72
C SER A 248 3.90 2.21 0.11
N ARG A 249 3.66 3.45 0.56
CA ARG A 249 4.30 4.67 0.06
C ARG A 249 4.53 5.66 1.19
N LEU A 250 5.46 6.59 0.96
CA LEU A 250 5.55 7.80 1.78
C LEU A 250 4.41 8.76 1.41
N PRO A 251 3.87 9.50 2.39
CA PRO A 251 2.99 10.63 2.12
C PRO A 251 3.64 11.65 1.19
N TYR A 252 2.84 12.23 0.31
CA TYR A 252 3.29 13.31 -0.56
C TYR A 252 3.51 14.57 0.25
N GLY A 253 4.58 15.28 -0.08
CA GLY A 253 4.97 16.50 0.59
C GLY A 253 6.30 16.98 0.05
N ILE A 254 6.55 18.28 0.15
CA ILE A 254 7.71 18.94 -0.47
C ILE A 254 9.02 18.34 0.05
N ARG A 255 9.05 17.91 1.32
CA ARG A 255 10.24 17.35 1.97
C ARG A 255 10.41 15.84 1.78
N THR A 256 9.33 15.12 1.54
CA THR A 256 9.31 13.65 1.55
C THR A 256 9.25 13.09 0.14
N ASN A 257 8.19 13.42 -0.59
CA ASN A 257 7.91 12.94 -1.93
C ASN A 257 7.21 14.06 -2.71
N PRO A 258 7.97 14.97 -3.33
CA PRO A 258 7.42 16.12 -4.03
C PRO A 258 6.71 15.70 -5.32
N VAL A 259 5.72 16.49 -5.72
CA VAL A 259 4.99 16.34 -6.99
C VAL A 259 5.45 17.47 -7.92
N ASP A 260 5.79 17.14 -9.17
CA ASP A 260 6.36 18.14 -10.11
C ASP A 260 5.34 19.18 -10.60
N SER A 261 4.04 18.86 -10.55
CA SER A 261 2.99 19.69 -11.16
C SER A 261 2.54 20.87 -10.30
N PHE A 262 2.43 20.68 -8.98
CA PHE A 262 1.98 21.68 -8.02
C PHE A 262 2.45 21.31 -6.61
N ASP A 263 2.48 22.29 -5.70
CA ASP A 263 2.91 22.08 -4.32
C ASP A 263 1.82 21.34 -3.52
N PHE A 264 1.85 20.00 -3.60
CA PHE A 264 0.92 19.13 -2.90
C PHE A 264 1.44 18.72 -1.52
N GLU A 265 0.65 18.99 -0.49
CA GLU A 265 0.89 18.53 0.89
C GLU A 265 -0.22 17.57 1.33
N GLU A 266 0.16 16.32 1.59
CA GLU A 266 -0.77 15.29 2.03
C GLU A 266 -1.03 15.38 3.54
N GLN A 267 -2.29 15.55 3.91
CA GLN A 267 -2.69 15.65 5.31
C GLN A 267 -2.75 14.25 5.94
N THR A 268 -1.64 13.84 6.53
CA THR A 268 -1.59 12.64 7.38
C THR A 268 -1.51 13.06 8.84
N ASP A 269 -2.64 13.10 9.54
CA ASP A 269 -2.63 13.32 10.98
C ASP A 269 -1.79 12.21 11.62
N GLY A 270 -0.67 12.56 12.26
CA GLY A 270 0.33 11.61 12.75
C GLY A 270 -0.25 10.49 13.63
N ALA A 271 -1.38 10.75 14.30
CA ALA A 271 -2.13 9.79 15.10
C ALA A 271 -3.07 8.88 14.29
N ASN A 272 -3.70 9.39 13.21
CA ASN A 272 -4.67 8.64 12.43
C ASN A 272 -3.98 7.73 11.41
N HIS A 273 -4.10 6.41 11.57
CA HIS A 273 -3.52 5.46 10.61
C HIS A 273 -4.30 5.39 9.30
N ASN A 274 -5.56 5.81 9.27
CA ASN A 274 -6.40 5.63 8.08
C ASN A 274 -5.97 6.52 6.91
N SER A 275 -5.30 7.65 7.16
CA SER A 275 -4.79 8.53 6.11
C SER A 275 -3.57 7.97 5.38
N TYR A 276 -2.92 6.92 5.92
CA TYR A 276 -1.77 6.28 5.28
C TYR A 276 -2.21 5.18 4.31
N SER A 277 -1.47 5.03 3.22
CA SER A 277 -1.72 3.98 2.22
C SER A 277 -1.04 2.67 2.66
N TRP A 278 -1.82 1.78 3.28
CA TRP A 278 -1.36 0.48 3.78
C TRP A 278 -1.51 -0.63 2.74
N ALA A 279 -0.43 -1.34 2.43
CA ALA A 279 -0.46 -2.54 1.60
C ALA A 279 -0.56 -3.83 2.44
N ASN A 280 -1.16 -4.86 1.85
CA ASN A 280 -1.31 -6.15 2.49
C ASN A 280 0.04 -6.86 2.65
N ALA A 281 0.37 -7.27 3.87
CA ALA A 281 1.62 -7.96 4.17
C ALA A 281 1.77 -9.34 3.52
N ALA A 282 0.69 -9.90 2.96
CA ALA A 282 0.77 -11.06 2.08
C ALA A 282 1.75 -10.84 0.91
N TYR A 283 1.79 -9.63 0.35
CA TYR A 283 2.74 -9.27 -0.71
C TYR A 283 4.19 -9.27 -0.23
N ALA A 284 4.45 -8.79 0.99
CA ALA A 284 5.79 -8.81 1.57
C ALA A 284 6.28 -10.23 1.83
N MET A 285 5.39 -11.10 2.33
CA MET A 285 5.70 -12.51 2.52
C MET A 285 5.95 -13.22 1.18
N ALA A 286 5.15 -12.92 0.16
CA ALA A 286 5.34 -13.46 -1.19
C ALA A 286 6.67 -13.02 -1.81
N ALA A 287 7.07 -11.75 -1.63
CA ALA A 287 8.37 -11.27 -2.08
C ALA A 287 9.53 -12.03 -1.41
N ASN A 288 9.41 -12.38 -0.13
CA ASN A 288 10.42 -13.19 0.57
C ASN A 288 10.46 -14.64 0.05
N ILE A 289 9.31 -15.23 -0.29
CA ILE A 289 9.24 -16.57 -0.91
C ILE A 289 9.92 -16.56 -2.27
N ASN A 290 9.61 -15.56 -3.10
CA ASN A 290 10.21 -15.38 -4.41
C ASN A 290 11.72 -15.19 -4.31
N ARG A 291 12.18 -14.37 -3.37
CA ARG A 291 13.62 -14.15 -3.11
C ARG A 291 14.31 -15.45 -2.70
N SER A 292 13.75 -16.20 -1.75
CA SER A 292 14.31 -17.49 -1.32
C SER A 292 14.41 -18.48 -2.48
N PHE A 293 13.39 -18.56 -3.34
CA PHE A 293 13.41 -19.42 -4.51
C PHE A 293 14.48 -18.98 -5.52
N LYS A 294 14.63 -17.68 -5.74
CA LYS A 294 15.65 -17.15 -6.66
C LYS A 294 17.08 -17.41 -6.17
N GLU A 295 17.34 -17.21 -4.87
CA GLU A 295 18.67 -17.36 -4.29
C GLU A 295 19.09 -18.83 -4.11
N TYR A 296 18.17 -19.68 -3.64
CA TYR A 296 18.50 -21.04 -3.24
C TYR A 296 17.90 -22.12 -4.15
N GLY A 297 16.94 -21.79 -5.02
CA GLY A 297 16.12 -22.75 -5.75
C GLY A 297 15.01 -23.40 -4.88
N TRP A 298 14.91 -23.02 -3.61
CA TRP A 298 13.98 -23.58 -2.63
C TRP A 298 13.40 -22.48 -1.74
N CYS A 299 12.16 -22.65 -1.29
CA CYS A 299 11.46 -21.70 -0.41
C CYS A 299 11.67 -22.01 1.08
N THR A 300 12.89 -22.35 1.50
CA THR A 300 13.21 -22.72 2.89
C THR A 300 13.62 -21.52 3.75
N SER A 301 14.27 -20.53 3.15
CA SER A 301 14.83 -19.34 3.82
C SER A 301 13.89 -18.16 3.72
N ILE A 302 12.70 -18.29 4.33
CA ILE A 302 11.62 -17.28 4.27
C ILE A 302 11.31 -16.66 5.63
N ARG A 303 12.09 -16.96 6.65
CA ARG A 303 11.84 -16.62 8.07
C ARG A 303 13.09 -16.13 8.76
N GLY A 304 12.92 -15.26 9.75
CA GLY A 304 14.03 -14.77 10.59
C GLY A 304 14.81 -13.60 9.95
N VAL A 305 15.41 -12.78 10.81
CA VAL A 305 16.05 -11.50 10.41
C VAL A 305 17.17 -11.72 9.40
N GLU A 306 18.07 -12.65 9.68
CA GLU A 306 19.25 -12.92 8.86
C GLU A 306 19.06 -14.15 7.97
N SER A 307 17.90 -14.81 8.05
CA SER A 307 17.60 -16.08 7.38
C SER A 307 16.56 -15.91 6.26
N GLY A 308 16.52 -14.73 5.65
CA GLY A 308 15.70 -14.42 4.46
C GLY A 308 14.26 -13.95 4.74
N GLY A 309 13.87 -13.83 6.02
CA GLY A 309 12.56 -13.29 6.42
C GLY A 309 12.53 -11.76 6.62
N ALA A 310 13.62 -11.06 6.36
CA ALA A 310 13.67 -9.61 6.44
C ALA A 310 12.98 -8.97 5.24
N VAL A 311 12.04 -8.07 5.54
CA VAL A 311 11.44 -7.14 4.58
C VAL A 311 12.22 -5.84 4.68
N GLU A 312 12.99 -5.57 3.63
CA GLU A 312 13.83 -4.39 3.53
C GLU A 312 13.11 -3.22 2.85
N ASN A 313 13.65 -2.02 3.02
CA ASN A 313 13.28 -0.82 2.27
C ASN A 313 11.82 -0.39 2.45
N LEU A 314 11.26 -0.61 3.64
CA LEU A 314 9.94 -0.07 3.95
C LEU A 314 9.99 1.45 4.09
N PRO A 315 8.98 2.16 3.56
CA PRO A 315 8.80 3.60 3.78
C PRO A 315 8.78 3.96 5.26
N CYS A 316 9.56 4.97 5.65
CA CYS A 316 9.60 5.50 7.01
C CYS A 316 9.27 7.00 6.97
N HIS A 317 8.05 7.38 7.38
CA HIS A 317 7.65 8.78 7.44
C HIS A 317 8.11 9.41 8.76
N THR A 318 8.78 10.56 8.71
CA THR A 318 9.21 11.30 9.91
C THR A 318 8.44 12.59 10.02
N PHE A 319 7.82 12.84 11.17
CA PHE A 319 7.02 14.03 11.43
C PHE A 319 7.50 14.73 12.72
N PRO A 320 7.36 16.07 12.81
CA PRO A 320 7.63 16.79 14.05
C PRO A 320 6.59 16.36 15.09
N SER A 321 7.06 16.00 16.28
CA SER A 321 6.21 15.62 17.42
C SER A 321 5.85 16.85 18.25
N ASP A 322 4.75 16.77 18.99
CA ASP A 322 4.26 17.85 19.86
C ASP A 322 5.28 18.19 20.97
N ASP A 323 6.11 17.22 21.36
CA ASP A 323 7.19 17.37 22.34
C ASP A 323 8.44 18.10 21.77
N GLY A 324 8.37 18.62 20.55
CA GLY A 324 9.48 19.31 19.87
C GLY A 324 10.56 18.37 19.31
N GLY A 325 10.33 17.06 19.38
CA GLY A 325 11.15 16.02 18.77
C GLY A 325 10.78 15.73 17.31
N VAL A 326 11.55 14.85 16.67
CA VAL A 326 11.17 14.24 15.39
C VAL A 326 10.82 12.79 15.66
N ASP A 327 9.55 12.44 15.48
CA ASP A 327 9.07 11.07 15.60
C ASP A 327 9.03 10.39 14.24
N MET A 328 9.29 9.08 14.25
CA MET A 328 9.20 8.24 13.07
C MET A 328 7.95 7.39 13.15
N LYS A 329 7.14 7.42 12.10
CA LYS A 329 6.01 6.51 11.93
C LYS A 329 6.52 5.09 11.73
N CYS A 330 5.91 4.16 12.45
CA CYS A 330 6.20 2.74 12.27
C CYS A 330 5.81 2.32 10.84
N PRO A 331 6.72 1.65 10.08
CA PRO A 331 6.42 1.14 8.75
C PRO A 331 5.34 0.04 8.71
N THR A 332 5.09 -0.61 9.84
CA THR A 332 3.93 -1.49 10.06
C THR A 332 2.90 -0.76 10.90
N GLU A 333 1.61 -1.12 10.80
CA GLU A 333 0.54 -0.44 11.57
C GLU A 333 0.80 -0.41 13.09
N ILE A 334 1.51 -1.41 13.63
CA ILE A 334 1.91 -1.45 15.02
C ILE A 334 3.30 -2.09 15.17
N ALA A 335 4.05 -1.65 16.18
CA ALA A 335 5.24 -2.32 16.65
C ALA A 335 4.85 -3.50 17.57
N ILE A 336 5.26 -4.72 17.22
CA ILE A 336 4.97 -5.93 17.97
C ILE A 336 6.19 -6.29 18.80
N SER A 337 6.00 -6.57 20.10
CA SER A 337 7.07 -7.07 20.97
C SER A 337 7.29 -8.58 20.79
N ASP A 338 8.49 -9.07 21.11
CA ASP A 338 8.84 -10.50 20.99
C ASP A 338 7.87 -11.43 21.73
N ARG A 339 7.33 -10.99 22.88
CA ARG A 339 6.30 -11.74 23.61
C ARG A 339 5.02 -11.86 22.78
N ARG A 340 4.55 -10.75 22.20
CA ARG A 340 3.34 -10.73 21.37
C ARG A 340 3.52 -11.51 20.08
N GLU A 341 4.69 -11.41 19.48
CA GLU A 341 5.09 -12.21 18.32
C GLU A 341 4.93 -13.70 18.62
N ALA A 342 5.50 -14.19 19.72
CA ALA A 342 5.38 -15.59 20.12
C ALA A 342 3.92 -16.01 20.43
N GLU A 343 3.11 -15.13 21.04
CA GLU A 343 1.68 -15.36 21.28
C GLU A 343 0.90 -15.49 19.95
N LEU A 344 1.16 -14.61 18.98
CA LEU A 344 0.55 -14.62 17.65
C LEU A 344 0.97 -15.86 16.85
N ALA A 345 2.26 -16.18 16.87
CA ALA A 345 2.81 -17.37 16.25
C ALA A 345 2.17 -18.64 16.83
N LYS A 346 1.99 -18.74 18.15
CA LYS A 346 1.27 -19.85 18.79
C LYS A 346 -0.20 -19.95 18.33
N ASN A 347 -0.82 -18.82 18.02
CA ASN A 347 -2.19 -18.77 17.51
C ASN A 347 -2.29 -19.03 15.98
N GLY A 348 -1.16 -19.24 15.28
CA GLY A 348 -1.14 -19.60 13.86
C GLY A 348 -1.06 -18.41 12.89
N PHE A 349 -0.68 -17.22 13.38
CA PHE A 349 -0.45 -16.04 12.53
C PHE A 349 1.03 -15.89 12.19
N MET A 350 1.29 -15.16 11.11
CA MET A 350 2.62 -14.71 10.70
C MET A 350 2.74 -13.20 10.95
N PRO A 351 3.20 -12.78 12.15
CA PRO A 351 3.44 -11.38 12.44
C PRO A 351 4.60 -10.82 11.61
N LEU A 352 4.35 -9.69 10.96
CA LEU A 352 5.34 -8.79 10.37
C LEU A 352 5.64 -7.68 11.40
N PHE A 353 6.88 -7.57 11.88
CA PHE A 353 7.20 -6.60 12.94
C PHE A 353 8.51 -5.87 12.69
N THR A 354 8.54 -4.59 13.05
CA THR A 354 9.69 -3.72 12.82
C THR A 354 10.69 -3.85 13.98
N ALA A 355 11.97 -4.07 13.66
CA ALA A 355 13.02 -3.97 14.66
C ALA A 355 13.15 -2.49 15.08
N LYS A 356 12.92 -2.21 16.36
CA LYS A 356 13.11 -0.85 16.91
C LYS A 356 14.61 -0.55 16.92
N THR A 357 15.06 0.36 16.05
CA THR A 357 16.43 0.86 16.12
C THR A 357 16.60 1.60 17.46
N PRO A 358 17.65 1.32 18.26
CA PRO A 358 17.98 2.19 19.37
C PRO A 358 18.35 3.56 18.81
N THR A 359 17.69 4.59 19.29
CA THR A 359 17.90 6.00 18.93
C THR A 359 19.37 6.39 19.12
N LEU A 360 20.08 6.69 18.04
CA LEU A 360 21.34 7.43 18.09
C LEU A 360 21.04 8.94 18.15
N PRO A 361 21.82 9.74 18.91
CA PRO A 361 21.57 11.16 19.13
C PRO A 361 21.73 12.01 17.84
N PRO A 362 21.13 13.22 17.78
CA PRO A 362 20.85 13.94 16.53
C PRO A 362 22.05 14.66 15.89
N SER A 363 23.29 14.42 16.32
CA SER A 363 24.46 15.19 15.87
C SER A 363 25.25 14.60 14.70
N SER A 364 24.80 13.52 14.05
CA SER A 364 25.54 12.87 12.95
C SER A 364 24.74 12.65 11.66
N ALA A 365 23.69 13.43 11.42
CA ALA A 365 22.73 13.26 10.31
C ALA A 365 23.27 13.54 8.88
N ARG A 366 24.59 13.44 8.63
CA ARG A 366 25.17 13.68 7.28
C ARG A 366 26.01 12.57 6.66
N SER A 367 26.14 11.38 7.25
CA SER A 367 27.01 10.37 6.59
C SER A 367 26.72 8.88 6.78
N ARG A 368 25.67 8.43 7.47
CA ARG A 368 25.40 6.98 7.59
C ARG A 368 23.91 6.59 7.63
N CYS A 369 23.25 6.60 6.48
CA CYS A 369 22.03 5.81 6.25
C CYS A 369 22.39 4.34 5.94
N ARG A 370 23.10 3.65 6.86
CA ARG A 370 23.54 2.25 6.65
C ARG A 370 22.86 1.21 7.54
N ASN A 371 22.04 1.61 8.51
CA ASN A 371 21.23 0.68 9.30
C ASN A 371 19.76 0.99 9.04
N ARG A 372 19.17 0.28 8.07
CA ARG A 372 17.74 0.31 7.75
C ARG A 372 17.00 -0.63 8.72
N PRO A 373 15.83 -0.25 9.27
CA PRO A 373 15.05 -1.14 10.11
C PRO A 373 14.57 -2.33 9.28
N SER A 374 15.02 -3.53 9.64
CA SER A 374 14.54 -4.79 9.07
C SER A 374 13.21 -5.15 9.73
N THR A 375 12.22 -5.48 8.90
CA THR A 375 10.90 -5.92 9.37
C THR A 375 10.81 -7.43 9.21
N MET A 376 10.39 -8.13 10.25
CA MET A 376 10.53 -9.57 10.40
C MET A 376 9.21 -10.28 10.14
N THR A 377 9.17 -11.33 9.33
CA THR A 377 8.13 -12.37 9.45
C THR A 377 8.69 -13.56 10.23
N ARG A 378 7.98 -13.97 11.29
CA ARG A 378 8.25 -15.23 11.99
C ARG A 378 7.02 -16.12 11.91
N MET A 379 7.19 -17.32 11.37
CA MET A 379 6.14 -18.36 11.36
C MET A 379 6.05 -19.09 12.71
N PRO A 380 4.89 -19.66 13.05
CA PRO A 380 4.71 -20.54 14.20
C PRO A 380 5.83 -21.60 14.33
N PRO A 381 6.23 -22.00 15.56
CA PRO A 381 7.01 -23.22 15.74
C PRO A 381 6.24 -24.43 15.16
N PRO A 382 6.92 -25.53 14.80
CA PRO A 382 6.28 -26.72 14.24
C PRO A 382 5.49 -27.47 15.32
N THR A 383 4.41 -26.89 15.81
CA THR A 383 3.41 -27.56 16.66
C THR A 383 2.28 -28.01 15.76
N ARG A 384 2.31 -29.27 15.28
CA ARG A 384 1.27 -30.07 14.56
C ARG A 384 0.33 -29.42 13.52
N VAL A 385 0.35 -28.11 13.34
CA VAL A 385 -0.74 -27.33 12.72
C VAL A 385 -0.20 -26.54 11.53
N TRP A 386 1.10 -26.26 11.44
CA TRP A 386 1.65 -25.51 10.30
C TRP A 386 3.12 -25.84 10.00
N PRO A 387 3.43 -26.99 9.40
CA PRO A 387 4.67 -27.16 8.68
C PRO A 387 4.48 -26.56 7.28
N LEU A 388 4.75 -25.25 7.13
CA LEU A 388 5.24 -24.73 5.85
C LEU A 388 6.70 -25.21 5.70
N VAL A 389 6.84 -26.53 5.65
CA VAL A 389 8.02 -27.19 5.11
C VAL A 389 7.55 -27.65 3.75
N CYS A 390 7.87 -26.86 2.73
CA CYS A 390 7.84 -27.29 1.35
C CYS A 390 8.88 -28.41 1.18
N ARG A 391 8.57 -29.61 1.70
CA ARG A 391 9.33 -30.85 1.48
C ARG A 391 8.87 -31.58 0.22
N THR A 392 7.88 -31.05 -0.48
CA THR A 392 7.22 -31.69 -1.62
C THR A 392 7.44 -31.00 -2.97
N CYS A 393 8.11 -29.84 -3.04
CA CYS A 393 8.65 -29.36 -4.31
C CYS A 393 9.89 -30.19 -4.70
N SER A 394 9.66 -31.36 -5.30
CA SER A 394 10.55 -32.31 -5.99
C SER A 394 10.54 -33.71 -5.35
N PRO A 395 10.11 -34.74 -6.11
CA PRO A 395 11.08 -35.40 -6.95
C PRO A 395 10.75 -35.12 -8.42
N ALA A 396 11.53 -34.23 -9.01
CA ALA A 396 11.78 -34.26 -10.43
C ALA A 396 12.04 -35.73 -10.80
N ALA A 397 11.18 -36.22 -11.67
CA ALA A 397 11.49 -37.19 -12.70
C ALA A 397 13.00 -37.29 -12.97
N VAL A 398 13.67 -38.17 -12.24
CA VAL A 398 14.93 -38.77 -12.68
C VAL A 398 14.54 -40.10 -13.34
N LEU A 399 13.81 -40.00 -14.44
CA LEU A 399 13.97 -40.94 -15.55
C LEU A 399 15.14 -40.40 -16.35
N ARG A 400 16.36 -40.60 -15.83
CA ARG A 400 17.56 -40.57 -16.64
C ARG A 400 17.54 -41.85 -17.46
N THR A 401 17.49 -41.66 -18.77
CA THR A 401 17.95 -42.60 -19.78
C THR A 401 19.28 -43.24 -19.35
N THR A 402 19.23 -44.52 -19.01
CA THR A 402 20.20 -45.56 -19.37
C THR A 402 19.46 -46.88 -19.43
#